data_AF-A0A7K8XLP6-F1
#
_entry.id   AF-A0A7K8XLP6-F1
#
_cell.length_a   1.000
_cell.length_b   1.000
_cell.length_c   1.000
_cell.angle_alpha   90.00
_cell.angle_beta   90.00
_cell.angle_gamma   90.00
#
_symmetry.space_group_name_H-M   'P 1'
#
loop_
_entity.id
_entity.type
_entity.pdbx_description
1 polymer ?
#
loop_
_entity_poly.entity_id
_entity_poly.type
_entity_poly.pdbx_seq_one_letter_code
_entity_poly.pdbx_strand_id
1 'polypeptide(L)'
;MVREQYTTTTPGTSLERPKNEYVYKIGIYGWRKRCLYLFVLLLLIILVVNFSLTIWILKVMWFSPTGMGHLRVTKEGLRLEGESEFLFPLYAKEIHSRVDSSLLLQSTHNVTVNARNSNGEVTGRLNVGPKMVEFHGQQFQINSKDGKPLFTVDENEVVIGTDKLRVTGPEGALFEHSVETPLVKAEAFKQLRLESPTRSLSMDAPRGINIKAQAGNIEALSQMDIKLHSSDGVV
;
A
#
# COMPACT_ATOMS: atom_id res chain seq x y z
N MET A 1 -10.89 -100.45 97.56
CA MET A 1 -11.73 -101.45 96.89
C MET A 1 -12.36 -100.80 95.65
N VAL A 2 -12.11 -101.38 94.47
CA VAL A 2 -12.95 -101.39 93.25
C VAL A 2 -13.00 -100.16 92.31
N ARG A 3 -12.43 -100.37 91.09
CA ARG A 3 -12.69 -99.88 89.69
C ARG A 3 -13.00 -98.39 89.44
N GLU A 4 -12.16 -97.63 88.72
CA GLU A 4 -11.96 -97.52 87.24
C GLU A 4 -13.25 -97.23 86.42
N GLN A 5 -13.36 -96.03 85.80
CA GLN A 5 -13.13 -95.71 84.35
C GLN A 5 -14.18 -96.33 83.40
N TYR A 6 -14.63 -95.81 82.26
CA TYR A 6 -14.63 -94.55 81.47
C TYR A 6 -15.60 -94.82 80.29
N THR A 7 -16.10 -93.76 79.60
CA THR A 7 -16.49 -93.72 78.15
C THR A 7 -17.73 -94.54 77.68
N THR A 8 -18.49 -94.29 76.59
CA THR A 8 -18.29 -93.61 75.28
C THR A 8 -19.64 -93.54 74.49
N THR A 9 -19.82 -92.47 73.68
CA THR A 9 -20.25 -92.41 72.25
C THR A 9 -21.63 -92.87 71.70
N THR A 10 -22.30 -91.99 70.93
CA THR A 10 -22.81 -92.21 69.54
C THR A 10 -23.23 -90.87 68.84
N PRO A 11 -23.34 -90.76 67.49
CA PRO A 11 -22.78 -89.66 66.68
C PRO A 11 -23.82 -88.95 65.76
N GLY A 12 -23.41 -87.93 64.98
CA GLY A 12 -24.17 -87.56 63.77
C GLY A 12 -24.05 -86.13 63.24
N THR A 13 -23.18 -85.97 62.23
CA THR A 13 -23.36 -85.16 60.99
C THR A 13 -23.49 -83.63 61.03
N SER A 14 -22.43 -83.00 60.54
CA SER A 14 -22.28 -81.64 60.02
C SER A 14 -23.14 -81.34 58.78
N LEU A 15 -23.80 -80.19 58.75
CA LEU A 15 -24.24 -79.50 57.53
C LEU A 15 -24.18 -77.98 57.80
N GLU A 16 -23.10 -77.34 57.30
CA GLU A 16 -22.96 -75.88 57.24
C GLU A 16 -24.08 -75.27 56.39
N ARG A 17 -24.74 -74.24 56.94
CA ARG A 17 -25.77 -73.47 56.24
C ARG A 17 -25.17 -72.14 55.78
N PRO A 18 -25.30 -71.76 54.49
CA PRO A 18 -24.49 -70.69 53.91
C PRO A 18 -24.93 -69.30 54.39
N LYS A 19 -23.94 -68.44 54.66
CA LYS A 19 -24.10 -66.98 54.77
C LYS A 19 -24.50 -66.42 53.42
N ASN A 20 -25.76 -65.99 53.30
CA ASN A 20 -26.16 -65.09 52.22
C ASN A 20 -25.85 -63.65 52.63
N GLU A 21 -24.60 -63.24 52.40
CA GLU A 21 -24.29 -61.83 52.17
C GLU A 21 -24.91 -61.45 50.81
N TYR A 22 -26.08 -60.82 50.86
CA TYR A 22 -26.64 -60.14 49.69
C TYR A 22 -25.83 -58.86 49.43
N VAL A 23 -24.60 -59.04 48.96
CA VAL A 23 -23.91 -58.03 48.17
C VAL A 23 -24.73 -57.90 46.89
N TYR A 24 -25.49 -56.82 46.76
CA TYR A 24 -26.00 -56.37 45.48
C TYR A 24 -24.79 -56.03 44.59
N LYS A 25 -24.17 -57.06 43.98
CA LYS A 25 -23.37 -56.88 42.79
C LYS A 25 -24.38 -56.61 41.68
N ILE A 26 -24.70 -55.33 41.47
CA ILE A 26 -25.36 -54.86 40.26
C ILE A 26 -24.56 -55.40 39.07
N GLY A 27 -25.10 -56.44 38.46
CA GLY A 27 -24.53 -57.18 37.36
C GLY A 27 -24.63 -56.37 36.07
N ILE A 28 -23.60 -55.57 35.80
CA ILE A 28 -23.27 -55.08 34.46
C ILE A 28 -21.74 -55.14 34.32
N TYR A 29 -21.16 -56.34 34.33
CA TYR A 29 -19.71 -56.51 34.34
C TYR A 29 -19.27 -57.46 33.24
N GLY A 30 -18.45 -56.95 32.31
CA GLY A 30 -17.85 -57.75 31.24
C GLY A 30 -17.61 -56.93 29.98
N TRP A 31 -18.61 -56.86 29.09
CA TRP A 31 -18.44 -56.32 27.74
C TRP A 31 -18.87 -54.85 27.58
N ARG A 32 -19.96 -54.43 28.22
CA ARG A 32 -20.49 -53.06 28.10
C ARG A 32 -19.53 -52.01 28.70
N LYS A 33 -18.89 -52.31 29.85
CA LYS A 33 -17.84 -51.45 30.42
C LYS A 33 -16.62 -51.35 29.51
N ARG A 34 -16.16 -52.47 28.92
CA ARG A 34 -15.02 -52.45 27.98
C ARG A 34 -15.36 -51.68 26.69
N CYS A 35 -16.58 -51.80 26.19
CA CYS A 35 -17.09 -51.00 25.07
C CYS A 35 -17.14 -49.51 25.44
N LEU A 36 -17.60 -49.17 26.65
CA LEU A 36 -17.61 -47.81 27.15
C LEU A 36 -16.18 -47.25 27.30
N TYR A 37 -15.24 -48.02 27.86
CA TYR A 37 -13.83 -47.60 27.95
C TYR A 37 -13.18 -47.43 26.58
N LEU A 38 -13.49 -48.31 25.61
CA LEU A 38 -13.02 -48.18 24.22
C LEU A 38 -13.61 -46.92 23.57
N PHE A 39 -14.90 -46.66 23.78
CA PHE A 39 -15.56 -45.45 23.27
C PHE A 39 -14.99 -44.18 23.90
N VAL A 40 -14.74 -44.17 25.22
CA VAL A 40 -14.09 -43.06 25.92
C VAL A 40 -12.65 -42.88 25.45
N LEU A 41 -11.89 -43.97 25.24
CA LEU A 41 -10.54 -43.92 24.67
C LEU A 41 -10.54 -43.36 23.25
N LEU A 42 -11.49 -43.79 22.41
CA LEU A 42 -11.65 -43.31 21.04
C LEU A 42 -12.02 -41.82 21.03
N LEU A 43 -12.94 -41.38 21.89
CA LEU A 43 -13.24 -39.97 22.09
C LEU A 43 -12.02 -39.17 22.56
N LEU A 44 -11.23 -39.72 23.48
CA LEU A 44 -9.99 -39.09 23.94
C LEU A 44 -8.98 -38.94 22.80
N ILE A 45 -8.82 -39.96 21.96
CA ILE A 45 -7.95 -39.91 20.78
C ILE A 45 -8.43 -38.83 19.81
N ILE A 46 -9.73 -38.79 19.50
CA ILE A 46 -10.31 -37.75 18.63
C ILE A 46 -10.06 -36.35 19.23
N LEU A 47 -10.23 -36.19 20.54
CA LEU A 47 -9.96 -34.92 21.22
C LEU A 47 -8.49 -34.52 21.08
N VAL A 48 -7.55 -35.43 21.32
CA VAL A 48 -6.10 -35.16 21.21
C VAL A 48 -5.71 -34.83 19.78
N VAL A 49 -6.26 -35.54 18.79
CA VAL A 49 -6.01 -35.25 17.36
C VAL A 49 -6.57 -33.87 17.00
N ASN A 50 -7.81 -33.57 17.38
CA ASN A 50 -8.41 -32.26 17.12
C ASN A 50 -7.63 -31.13 17.82
N PHE A 51 -7.19 -31.35 19.06
CA PHE A 51 -6.38 -30.39 19.80
C PHE A 51 -5.01 -30.16 19.14
N SER A 52 -4.35 -31.24 18.71
CA SER A 52 -3.07 -31.17 17.99
C SER A 52 -3.23 -30.45 16.65
N LEU A 53 -4.30 -30.74 15.90
CA LEU A 53 -4.64 -30.07 14.65
C LEU A 53 -4.90 -28.57 14.87
N THR A 54 -5.59 -28.21 15.96
CA THR A 54 -5.85 -26.80 16.32
C THR A 54 -4.55 -26.06 16.60
N ILE A 55 -3.65 -26.64 17.40
CA ILE A 55 -2.33 -26.05 17.66
C ILE A 55 -1.51 -25.93 16.37
N TRP A 56 -1.57 -26.94 15.51
CA TRP A 56 -0.86 -26.93 14.24
C TRP A 56 -1.37 -25.83 13.30
N ILE A 57 -2.69 -25.67 13.15
CA ILE A 57 -3.30 -24.59 12.37
C ILE A 57 -2.88 -23.22 12.92
N LEU A 58 -2.94 -23.03 14.25
CA LEU A 58 -2.52 -21.77 14.88
C LEU A 58 -1.04 -21.46 14.59
N LYS A 59 -0.17 -22.48 14.60
CA LYS A 59 1.25 -22.34 14.29
C LYS A 59 1.48 -22.00 12.82
N VAL A 60 0.83 -22.71 11.89
CA VAL A 60 0.97 -22.49 10.44
C VAL A 60 0.46 -21.11 10.03
N MET A 61 -0.63 -20.65 10.65
CA MET A 61 -1.20 -19.32 10.41
C MET A 61 -0.43 -18.18 11.07
N TRP A 62 0.73 -18.45 11.70
CA TRP A 62 1.52 -17.47 12.46
C TRP A 62 0.65 -16.63 13.41
N PHE A 63 -0.30 -17.30 14.08
CA PHE A 63 -1.24 -16.64 14.98
C PHE A 63 -0.52 -16.36 16.30
N SER A 64 -0.27 -15.09 16.57
CA SER A 64 0.28 -14.59 17.83
C SER A 64 -0.81 -13.91 18.65
N PRO A 65 -0.69 -13.82 19.98
CA PRO A 65 -1.60 -13.01 20.80
C PRO A 65 -1.66 -11.53 20.36
N THR A 66 -0.66 -11.08 19.58
CA THR A 66 -0.51 -9.71 19.07
C THR A 66 -1.01 -9.52 17.62
N GLY A 67 -1.40 -10.59 16.91
CA GLY A 67 -1.82 -10.51 15.51
C GLY A 67 -1.61 -11.78 14.69
N MET A 68 -1.94 -11.71 13.39
CA MET A 68 -1.86 -12.80 12.41
C MET A 68 -0.82 -12.44 11.34
N GLY A 69 0.29 -13.18 11.28
CA GLY A 69 1.36 -12.94 10.29
C GLY A 69 1.94 -11.52 10.36
N HIS A 70 1.90 -10.80 9.24
CA HIS A 70 2.34 -9.40 9.13
C HIS A 70 1.34 -8.39 9.72
N LEU A 71 0.12 -8.81 10.04
CA LEU A 71 -0.93 -7.95 10.58
C LEU A 71 -0.93 -8.01 12.11
N ARG A 72 -0.64 -6.88 12.75
CA ARG A 72 -0.61 -6.69 14.20
C ARG A 72 -1.76 -5.80 14.63
N VAL A 73 -2.47 -6.20 15.68
CA VAL A 73 -3.54 -5.39 16.27
C VAL A 73 -2.93 -4.60 17.42
N THR A 74 -2.87 -3.29 17.26
CA THR A 74 -2.36 -2.36 18.28
C THR A 74 -3.53 -1.56 18.88
N LYS A 75 -3.30 -0.87 19.99
CA LYS A 75 -4.33 0.01 20.60
C LYS A 75 -4.77 1.15 19.67
N GLU A 76 -3.91 1.53 18.73
CA GLU A 76 -4.13 2.61 17.76
C GLU A 76 -4.82 2.11 16.47
N GLY A 77 -4.93 0.80 16.28
CA GLY A 77 -5.55 0.19 15.10
C GLY A 77 -4.77 -1.01 14.55
N LEU A 78 -4.99 -1.29 13.26
CA LEU A 78 -4.33 -2.38 12.54
C LEU A 78 -3.02 -1.90 11.92
N ARG A 79 -1.93 -2.61 12.20
CA ARG A 79 -0.59 -2.34 11.66
C ARG A 79 -0.15 -3.52 10.81
N LEU A 80 0.02 -3.31 9.52
CA LEU A 80 0.48 -4.32 8.58
C LEU A 80 1.96 -4.06 8.23
N GLU A 81 2.85 -4.99 8.60
CA GLU A 81 4.30 -4.85 8.41
C GLU A 81 4.85 -6.00 7.58
N GLY A 82 4.96 -5.81 6.27
CA GLY A 82 5.54 -6.80 5.35
C GLY A 82 4.97 -6.72 3.95
N GLU A 83 5.34 -7.68 3.11
CA GLU A 83 4.68 -7.89 1.83
C GLU A 83 3.25 -8.38 2.08
N SER A 84 2.29 -7.76 1.41
CA SER A 84 0.88 -8.05 1.63
C SER A 84 0.08 -7.80 0.38
N GLU A 85 -0.88 -8.68 0.13
CA GLU A 85 -1.78 -8.61 -1.01
C GLU A 85 -3.20 -8.31 -0.52
N PHE A 86 -3.90 -7.50 -1.28
CA PHE A 86 -5.28 -7.13 -1.01
C PHE A 86 -6.16 -7.57 -2.16
N LEU A 87 -7.23 -8.30 -1.85
CA LEU A 87 -8.20 -8.78 -2.85
C LEU A 87 -9.07 -7.65 -3.41
N PHE A 88 -9.24 -6.57 -2.64
CA PHE A 88 -10.13 -5.47 -2.95
C PHE A 88 -9.37 -4.13 -2.87
N PRO A 89 -9.90 -3.07 -3.53
CA PRO A 89 -9.31 -1.74 -3.45
C PRO A 89 -9.18 -1.25 -2.00
N LEU A 90 -8.06 -0.59 -1.72
CA LEU A 90 -7.82 0.05 -0.44
C LEU A 90 -8.46 1.43 -0.40
N TYR A 91 -9.17 1.71 0.68
CA TYR A 91 -9.73 3.02 0.98
C TYR A 91 -8.97 3.60 2.16
N ALA A 92 -8.37 4.76 1.96
CA ALA A 92 -7.65 5.49 2.99
C ALA A 92 -8.07 6.95 2.97
N LYS A 93 -8.12 7.56 4.15
CA LYS A 93 -8.32 9.00 4.28
C LYS A 93 -7.06 9.76 3.84
N GLU A 94 -5.90 9.25 4.25
CA GLU A 94 -4.59 9.84 3.98
C GLU A 94 -3.59 8.73 3.66
N ILE A 95 -2.69 9.01 2.72
CA ILE A 95 -1.60 8.10 2.34
C ILE A 95 -0.31 8.89 2.53
N HIS A 96 0.54 8.44 3.44
CA HIS A 96 1.84 9.05 3.72
C HIS A 96 2.94 7.99 3.60
N SER A 97 4.13 8.44 3.19
CA SER A 97 5.33 7.62 3.30
C SER A 97 5.87 7.64 4.73
N ARG A 98 6.78 6.71 5.04
CA ARG A 98 7.56 6.78 6.28
C ARG A 98 8.44 8.03 6.26
N VAL A 99 8.77 8.53 7.45
CA VAL A 99 9.76 9.60 7.66
C VAL A 99 11.03 9.28 6.84
N ASP A 100 11.48 10.28 6.07
CA ASP A 100 12.66 10.21 5.18
C ASP A 100 12.63 9.17 4.05
N SER A 101 11.45 8.63 3.73
CA SER A 101 11.26 7.74 2.56
C SER A 101 10.27 8.34 1.56
N SER A 102 10.45 8.01 0.28
CA SER A 102 9.47 8.32 -0.77
C SER A 102 8.33 7.29 -0.78
N LEU A 103 7.11 7.75 -1.07
CA LEU A 103 6.00 6.85 -1.41
C LEU A 103 6.21 6.36 -2.85
N LEU A 104 6.48 5.07 -3.01
CA LEU A 104 6.63 4.46 -4.32
C LEU A 104 5.41 3.61 -4.65
N LEU A 105 4.77 3.91 -5.79
CA LEU A 105 3.71 3.10 -6.38
C LEU A 105 4.24 2.56 -7.71
N GLN A 106 4.49 1.25 -7.77
CA GLN A 106 5.01 0.59 -8.96
C GLN A 106 4.01 -0.47 -9.45
N SER A 107 3.73 -0.45 -10.74
CA SER A 107 2.83 -1.40 -11.37
C SER A 107 3.26 -1.63 -12.82
N THR A 108 3.02 -2.85 -13.33
CA THR A 108 3.13 -3.17 -14.76
C THR A 108 1.92 -2.66 -15.55
N HIS A 109 0.85 -2.28 -14.84
CA HIS A 109 -0.40 -1.75 -15.38
C HIS A 109 -0.65 -0.34 -14.85
N ASN A 110 -1.73 0.28 -15.30
CA ASN A 110 -2.09 1.63 -14.87
C ASN A 110 -2.31 1.70 -13.35
N VAL A 111 -1.80 2.76 -12.73
CA VAL A 111 -2.06 3.09 -11.32
C VAL A 111 -3.17 4.13 -11.28
N THR A 112 -4.30 3.81 -10.64
CA THR A 112 -5.44 4.73 -10.51
C THR A 112 -5.68 5.08 -9.04
N VAL A 113 -5.68 6.38 -8.73
CA VAL A 113 -6.03 6.92 -7.42
C VAL A 113 -7.31 7.72 -7.56
N ASN A 114 -8.35 7.34 -6.80
CA ASN A 114 -9.65 8.03 -6.81
C ASN A 114 -9.83 8.78 -5.49
N ALA A 115 -10.07 10.09 -5.56
CA ALA A 115 -10.60 10.87 -4.46
C ALA A 115 -12.12 10.70 -4.42
N ARG A 116 -12.69 10.46 -3.23
CA ARG A 116 -14.13 10.23 -3.05
C ARG A 116 -14.70 11.17 -1.98
N ASN A 117 -15.95 11.58 -2.17
CA ASN A 117 -16.70 12.33 -1.15
C ASN A 117 -17.26 11.39 -0.05
N SER A 118 -17.93 11.96 0.94
CA SER A 118 -18.59 11.23 2.03
C SER A 118 -19.67 10.24 1.56
N ASN A 119 -20.24 10.47 0.38
CA ASN A 119 -21.26 9.62 -0.22
C ASN A 119 -20.65 8.46 -1.03
N GLY A 120 -19.32 8.41 -1.15
CA GLY A 120 -18.59 7.40 -1.91
C GLY A 120 -18.45 7.71 -3.41
N GLU A 121 -18.94 8.86 -3.87
CA GLU A 121 -18.84 9.29 -5.26
C GLU A 121 -17.44 9.81 -5.56
N VAL A 122 -16.94 9.55 -6.76
CA VAL A 122 -15.59 9.94 -7.18
C VAL A 122 -15.60 11.43 -7.56
N THR A 123 -14.85 12.24 -6.82
CA THR A 123 -14.70 13.69 -7.09
C THR A 123 -13.44 14.00 -7.89
N GLY A 124 -12.45 13.11 -7.85
CA GLY A 124 -11.22 13.25 -8.63
C GLY A 124 -10.59 11.90 -8.94
N ARG A 125 -9.93 11.79 -10.10
CA ARG A 125 -9.24 10.59 -10.54
C ARG A 125 -7.89 10.94 -11.15
N LEU A 126 -6.83 10.42 -10.54
CA LEU A 126 -5.48 10.42 -11.10
C LEU A 126 -5.21 9.04 -11.70
N ASN A 127 -4.90 8.99 -12.98
CA ASN A 127 -4.56 7.78 -13.72
C ASN A 127 -3.15 7.90 -14.29
N VAL A 128 -2.25 7.03 -13.86
CA VAL A 128 -0.87 6.95 -14.34
C VAL A 128 -0.77 5.74 -15.26
N GLY A 129 -0.74 5.99 -16.58
CA GLY A 129 -0.56 4.97 -17.61
C GLY A 129 0.88 4.86 -18.08
N PRO A 130 1.16 3.95 -19.04
CA PRO A 130 2.52 3.72 -19.56
C PRO A 130 3.07 4.88 -20.40
N LYS A 131 2.20 5.75 -20.93
CA LYS A 131 2.58 6.85 -21.83
C LYS A 131 2.23 8.24 -21.29
N MET A 132 1.18 8.34 -20.48
CA MET A 132 0.64 9.62 -20.03
C MET A 132 0.09 9.52 -18.62
N VAL A 133 0.07 10.66 -17.94
CA VAL A 133 -0.60 10.85 -16.66
C VAL A 133 -1.81 11.73 -16.90
N GLU A 134 -2.98 11.23 -16.52
CA GLU A 134 -4.26 11.94 -16.68
C GLU A 134 -4.84 12.25 -15.32
N PHE A 135 -5.30 13.47 -15.14
CA PHE A 135 -6.06 13.87 -13.97
C PHE A 135 -7.44 14.36 -14.41
N HIS A 136 -8.47 13.86 -13.74
CA HIS A 136 -9.85 14.31 -13.90
C HIS A 136 -10.33 14.85 -12.56
N GLY A 137 -10.70 16.12 -12.50
CA GLY A 137 -11.17 16.79 -11.29
C GLY A 137 -11.14 18.30 -11.45
N GLN A 138 -11.66 19.03 -10.47
CA GLN A 138 -11.72 20.49 -10.51
C GLN A 138 -10.34 21.15 -10.36
N GLN A 139 -9.49 20.58 -9.52
CA GLN A 139 -8.18 21.15 -9.22
C GLN A 139 -7.16 20.04 -8.93
N PHE A 140 -5.98 20.18 -9.53
CA PHE A 140 -4.82 19.35 -9.24
C PHE A 140 -3.67 20.23 -8.78
N GLN A 141 -3.10 19.93 -7.61
CA GLN A 141 -2.03 20.74 -7.03
C GLN A 141 -0.92 19.84 -6.48
N ILE A 142 0.32 20.19 -6.82
CA ILE A 142 1.54 19.60 -6.27
C ILE A 142 2.23 20.68 -5.42
N ASN A 143 2.41 20.38 -4.14
CA ASN A 143 3.05 21.29 -3.19
C ASN A 143 4.46 20.80 -2.81
N SER A 144 5.35 21.75 -2.51
CA SER A 144 6.64 21.48 -1.87
C SER A 144 6.44 21.03 -0.42
N LYS A 145 7.50 20.51 0.20
CA LYS A 145 7.53 20.20 1.65
C LYS A 145 7.14 21.40 2.52
N ASP A 146 7.45 22.61 2.07
CA ASP A 146 7.14 23.87 2.76
C ASP A 146 5.72 24.41 2.45
N GLY A 147 4.87 23.64 1.76
CA GLY A 147 3.51 24.02 1.41
C GLY A 147 3.36 24.96 0.21
N LYS A 148 4.47 25.35 -0.43
CA LYS A 148 4.45 26.21 -1.62
C LYS A 148 3.96 25.44 -2.85
N PRO A 149 3.02 25.98 -3.66
CA PRO A 149 2.59 25.33 -4.90
C PRO A 149 3.74 25.28 -5.93
N LEU A 150 3.98 24.08 -6.45
CA LEU A 150 4.95 23.81 -7.51
C LEU A 150 4.26 23.62 -8.86
N PHE A 151 3.04 23.10 -8.85
CA PHE A 151 2.23 22.88 -10.04
C PHE A 151 0.76 22.95 -9.62
N THR A 152 -0.02 23.79 -10.27
CA THR A 152 -1.46 23.90 -10.06
C THR A 152 -2.15 23.90 -11.41
N VAL A 153 -3.19 23.09 -11.55
CA VAL A 153 -4.05 23.04 -12.73
C VAL A 153 -5.48 23.15 -12.24
N ASP A 154 -6.22 24.11 -12.78
CA ASP A 154 -7.67 24.23 -12.64
C ASP A 154 -8.33 24.47 -14.01
N GLU A 155 -9.62 24.78 -14.01
CA GLU A 155 -10.39 25.01 -15.25
C GLU A 155 -9.96 26.27 -16.03
N ASN A 156 -9.32 27.24 -15.35
CA ASN A 156 -9.00 28.56 -15.91
C ASN A 156 -7.51 28.71 -16.23
N GLU A 157 -6.64 28.17 -15.38
CA GLU A 157 -5.20 28.37 -15.47
C GLU A 157 -4.37 27.13 -15.11
N VAL A 158 -3.17 27.11 -15.71
CA VAL A 158 -2.10 26.19 -15.35
C VAL A 158 -0.95 27.03 -14.83
N VAL A 159 -0.70 26.94 -13.52
CA VAL A 159 0.36 27.68 -12.84
C VAL A 159 1.51 26.72 -12.53
N ILE A 160 2.69 27.04 -13.05
CA ILE A 160 3.92 26.31 -12.75
C ILE A 160 4.77 27.20 -11.84
N GLY A 161 5.20 26.64 -10.71
CA GLY A 161 5.99 27.35 -9.72
C GLY A 161 7.27 27.96 -10.33
N THR A 162 7.55 29.20 -9.97
CA THR A 162 8.57 30.08 -10.57
C THR A 162 9.99 29.52 -10.57
N ASP A 163 10.27 28.53 -9.72
CA ASP A 163 11.65 28.17 -9.42
C ASP A 163 12.20 27.02 -10.28
N LYS A 164 11.36 26.24 -11.00
CA LYS A 164 11.80 24.92 -11.50
C LYS A 164 11.15 24.37 -12.79
N LEU A 165 10.63 25.18 -13.71
CA LEU A 165 10.30 24.63 -15.03
C LEU A 165 11.57 24.43 -15.87
N ARG A 166 12.08 23.19 -15.91
CA ARG A 166 13.17 22.81 -16.83
C ARG A 166 12.65 21.83 -17.86
N VAL A 167 12.56 22.26 -19.11
CA VAL A 167 12.16 21.40 -20.24
C VAL A 167 13.42 20.74 -20.80
N THR A 168 13.57 19.44 -20.54
CA THR A 168 14.72 18.64 -21.02
C THR A 168 14.37 17.71 -22.17
N GLY A 169 13.15 17.82 -22.73
CA GLY A 169 12.72 17.00 -23.85
C GLY A 169 13.50 17.34 -25.13
N PRO A 170 13.81 16.36 -25.99
CA PRO A 170 14.51 16.59 -27.26
C PRO A 170 13.76 17.55 -28.20
N GLU A 171 12.43 17.57 -28.11
CA GLU A 171 11.54 18.45 -28.89
C GLU A 171 11.30 19.82 -28.23
N GLY A 172 11.89 20.08 -27.06
CA GLY A 172 11.66 21.32 -26.31
C GLY A 172 10.22 21.45 -25.80
N ALA A 173 9.71 22.69 -25.79
CA ALA A 173 8.32 23.00 -25.43
C ALA A 173 7.66 23.78 -26.58
N LEU A 174 6.42 23.40 -26.91
CA LEU A 174 5.57 24.14 -27.83
C LEU A 174 4.68 25.09 -27.03
N PHE A 175 4.70 26.37 -27.39
CA PHE A 175 3.79 27.37 -26.85
C PHE A 175 2.83 27.78 -27.96
N GLU A 176 1.56 27.37 -27.87
CA GLU A 176 0.54 27.71 -28.87
C GLU A 176 0.11 29.18 -28.82
N HIS A 177 0.38 29.84 -27.70
CA HIS A 177 0.01 31.23 -27.42
C HIS A 177 1.26 32.05 -27.03
N SER A 178 1.03 33.23 -26.46
CA SER A 178 2.11 34.11 -25.99
C SER A 178 2.72 33.61 -24.69
N VAL A 179 4.04 33.74 -24.57
CA VAL A 179 4.78 33.50 -23.32
C VAL A 179 5.33 34.83 -22.83
N GLU A 180 5.00 35.20 -21.60
CA GLU A 180 5.55 36.39 -20.96
C GLU A 180 6.72 35.99 -20.06
N THR A 181 7.86 36.65 -20.23
CA THR A 181 9.02 36.47 -19.37
C THR A 181 9.81 37.78 -19.27
N PRO A 182 10.30 38.15 -18.07
CA PRO A 182 11.12 39.35 -17.91
C PRO A 182 12.52 39.21 -18.53
N LEU A 183 12.99 37.98 -18.76
CA LEU A 183 14.34 37.73 -19.27
C LEU A 183 14.39 36.45 -20.10
N VAL A 184 14.93 36.57 -21.32
CA VAL A 184 15.30 35.44 -22.16
C VAL A 184 16.83 35.38 -22.20
N LYS A 185 17.41 34.28 -21.71
CA LYS A 185 18.86 34.03 -21.71
C LYS A 185 19.17 32.57 -22.00
N ALA A 186 20.34 32.31 -22.59
CA ALA A 186 20.88 30.95 -22.70
C ALA A 186 21.59 30.52 -21.40
N GLU A 187 21.89 29.22 -21.29
CA GLU A 187 22.76 28.68 -20.24
C GLU A 187 24.20 29.22 -20.39
N ALA A 188 24.98 29.17 -19.32
CA ALA A 188 26.37 29.59 -19.36
C ALA A 188 27.13 28.81 -20.46
N PHE A 189 27.90 29.54 -21.27
CA PHE A 189 28.67 29.00 -22.40
C PHE A 189 27.82 28.41 -23.55
N LYS A 190 26.50 28.60 -23.56
CA LYS A 190 25.63 28.26 -24.69
C LYS A 190 25.15 29.52 -25.41
N GLN A 191 24.94 29.42 -26.71
CA GLN A 191 24.39 30.51 -27.51
C GLN A 191 22.87 30.60 -27.36
N LEU A 192 22.33 31.81 -27.18
CA LEU A 192 20.90 32.06 -27.34
C LEU A 192 20.60 32.19 -28.83
N ARG A 193 19.78 31.29 -29.37
CA ARG A 193 19.34 31.30 -30.77
C ARG A 193 17.84 31.55 -30.82
N LEU A 194 17.43 32.65 -31.44
CA LEU A 194 16.05 32.94 -31.79
C LEU A 194 15.94 32.79 -33.31
N GLU A 195 15.14 31.84 -33.78
CA GLU A 195 15.03 31.54 -35.21
C GLU A 195 13.60 31.30 -35.65
N SER A 196 13.33 31.62 -36.91
CA SER A 196 12.06 31.34 -37.58
C SER A 196 12.36 30.76 -38.96
N PRO A 197 12.53 29.43 -39.08
CA PRO A 197 12.95 28.80 -40.33
C PRO A 197 11.94 28.93 -41.47
N THR A 198 10.65 29.10 -41.15
CA THR A 198 9.55 29.04 -42.13
C THR A 198 8.86 30.37 -42.36
N ARG A 199 9.06 31.37 -41.49
CA ARG A 199 8.35 32.65 -41.53
C ARG A 199 9.30 33.79 -41.20
N SER A 200 8.91 34.67 -40.28
CA SER A 200 9.68 35.80 -39.82
C SER A 200 9.86 35.72 -38.31
N LEU A 201 10.88 36.42 -37.82
CA LEU A 201 11.06 36.74 -36.41
C LEU A 201 10.87 38.26 -36.29
N SER A 202 9.90 38.70 -35.50
CA SER A 202 9.71 40.12 -35.16
C SER A 202 10.16 40.37 -33.74
N MET A 203 10.78 41.52 -33.51
CA MET A 203 11.05 42.05 -32.18
C MET A 203 10.50 43.48 -32.17
N ASP A 204 9.63 43.76 -31.20
CA ASP A 204 8.93 45.03 -31.07
C ASP A 204 9.12 45.55 -29.65
N ALA A 205 9.49 46.82 -29.49
CA ALA A 205 9.71 47.42 -28.18
C ALA A 205 9.26 48.88 -28.13
N PRO A 206 8.54 49.32 -27.07
CA PRO A 206 7.95 50.65 -27.00
C PRO A 206 8.99 51.79 -26.92
N ARG A 207 10.18 51.51 -26.36
CA ARG A 207 11.28 52.49 -26.25
C ARG A 207 12.44 52.23 -27.22
N GLY A 208 12.26 51.29 -28.15
CA GLY A 208 13.29 50.83 -29.07
C GLY A 208 14.04 49.59 -28.59
N ILE A 209 14.79 49.00 -29.51
CA ILE A 209 15.53 47.75 -29.34
C ILE A 209 17.02 48.08 -29.31
N ASN A 210 17.72 47.58 -28.29
CA ASN A 210 19.15 47.82 -28.13
C ASN A 210 19.94 46.53 -28.33
N ILE A 211 20.62 46.42 -29.45
CA ILE A 211 21.46 45.26 -29.78
C ILE A 211 22.91 45.61 -29.42
N LYS A 212 23.46 44.94 -28.41
CA LYS A 212 24.84 45.15 -27.94
C LYS A 212 25.57 43.83 -27.82
N ALA A 213 26.76 43.75 -28.41
CA ALA A 213 27.73 42.72 -28.13
C ALA A 213 28.77 43.28 -27.15
N GLN A 214 28.71 42.89 -25.86
CA GLN A 214 29.69 43.34 -24.87
C GLN A 214 31.09 42.77 -25.13
N ALA A 215 31.14 41.55 -25.67
CA ALA A 215 32.34 40.89 -26.12
C ALA A 215 32.07 40.26 -27.49
N GLY A 216 32.91 40.56 -28.48
CA GLY A 216 32.78 40.04 -29.85
C GLY A 216 32.14 41.03 -30.83
N ASN A 217 31.77 40.51 -31.99
CA ASN A 217 31.24 41.29 -33.11
C ASN A 217 29.73 41.08 -33.28
N ILE A 218 29.05 42.08 -33.83
CA ILE A 218 27.70 41.93 -34.37
C ILE A 218 27.84 41.65 -35.86
N GLU A 219 27.36 40.49 -36.31
CA GLU A 219 27.38 40.09 -37.71
C GLU A 219 25.95 40.00 -38.23
N ALA A 220 25.65 40.73 -39.30
CA ALA A 220 24.37 40.68 -40.00
C ALA A 220 24.61 40.11 -41.40
N LEU A 221 24.06 38.92 -41.66
CA LEU A 221 24.18 38.23 -42.94
C LEU A 221 22.78 38.04 -43.52
N SER A 222 22.63 38.29 -44.81
CA SER A 222 21.38 38.09 -45.53
C SER A 222 21.68 37.53 -46.91
N GLN A 223 20.86 36.57 -47.36
CA GLN A 223 20.90 36.07 -48.73
C GLN A 223 20.26 37.06 -49.72
N MET A 224 19.36 37.92 -49.22
CA MET A 224 18.67 38.97 -49.97
C MET A 224 19.04 40.34 -49.38
N ASP A 225 18.20 41.35 -49.61
CA ASP A 225 18.45 42.71 -49.13
C ASP A 225 18.32 42.82 -47.61
N ILE A 226 19.28 43.54 -47.00
CA ILE A 226 19.13 44.10 -45.66
C ILE A 226 18.58 45.51 -45.82
N LYS A 227 17.36 45.76 -45.35
CA LYS A 227 16.72 47.08 -45.39
C LYS A 227 16.71 47.68 -43.99
N LEU A 228 17.47 48.75 -43.81
CA LEU A 228 17.41 49.60 -42.62
C LEU A 228 16.55 50.81 -42.96
N HIS A 229 15.48 51.02 -42.21
CA HIS A 229 14.51 52.09 -42.46
C HIS A 229 14.20 52.81 -41.14
N SER A 230 14.27 54.13 -41.15
CA SER A 230 13.87 55.00 -40.03
C SER A 230 12.70 55.87 -40.49
N SER A 231 11.58 55.86 -39.74
CA SER A 231 10.39 56.64 -40.08
C SER A 231 10.55 58.12 -39.71
N ASP A 232 11.17 58.40 -38.57
CA ASP A 232 11.18 59.74 -37.94
C ASP A 232 12.59 60.20 -37.52
N GLY A 233 13.66 59.58 -38.03
CA GLY A 233 15.03 59.88 -37.58
C GLY A 233 16.14 59.48 -38.55
N VAL A 234 17.37 59.51 -38.03
CA VAL A 234 18.60 59.12 -38.75
C VAL A 234 18.82 57.62 -38.57
N VAL A 235 19.24 56.94 -39.63
CA VAL A 235 19.69 55.54 -39.63
C VAL A 235 21.16 55.46 -39.21
#